data_AF-A0AAV8A1Y3-F1
#
_entry.id   AF-A0AAV8A1Y3-F1
#
_cell.length_a   1.000
_cell.length_b   1.000
_cell.length_c   1.000
_cell.angle_alpha   90.00
_cell.angle_beta   90.00
_cell.angle_gamma   90.00
#
_symmetry.space_group_name_H-M   'P 1'
#
loop_
_entity.id
_entity.type
_entity.pdbx_description
1 polymer ?
#
loop_
_entity_poly.entity_id
_entity_poly.type
_entity_poly.pdbx_seq_one_letter_code
_entity_poly.pdbx_strand_id
1 'polypeptide(L)'
;MIIKIIGLTGDFSDTMEVDENMTISRFKVKIQNTYCVEARVINIQYGENLLENEDKTFKEYGISSNDTIVIVKKLFTKKHVEGCIYNKNQKNYIQTEWFQCKTCLPFNSSLGCCSECAKVCHKGHELERRYGQFYCDCGCYGHNFITCTNQTFDENSTYLLQPLFFCKDCFPSNQEATYGCCYQCSVQCHHGHNVKSIGSFEKLCKCENKLNKNKCLCKNALNEKSIRLENENENEKENEADNN
;
A
#
# COMPACT_ATOMS: atom_id res chain seq x y z
N MET A 1 -1.54 23.01 9.34
CA MET A 1 -2.98 23.34 9.34
C MET A 1 -3.80 22.07 9.28
N ILE A 2 -5.02 22.07 9.82
CA ILE A 2 -5.93 20.92 9.76
C ILE A 2 -7.00 21.23 8.72
N ILE A 3 -7.23 20.33 7.77
CA ILE A 3 -8.26 20.45 6.74
C ILE A 3 -9.27 19.31 6.85
N LYS A 4 -10.48 19.51 6.34
CA LYS A 4 -11.50 18.47 6.17
C LYS A 4 -11.40 17.87 4.78
N ILE A 5 -11.48 16.56 4.69
CA ILE A 5 -11.42 15.82 3.43
C ILE A 5 -12.70 15.02 3.30
N ILE A 6 -13.38 15.13 2.16
CA ILE A 6 -14.56 14.32 1.85
C ILE A 6 -14.42 13.62 0.51
N GLY A 7 -14.98 12.41 0.40
CA GLY A 7 -15.14 11.72 -0.88
C GLY A 7 -16.26 12.36 -1.70
N LEU A 8 -16.15 12.35 -3.03
CA LEU A 8 -17.16 12.92 -3.94
C LEU A 8 -18.59 12.42 -3.67
N THR A 9 -18.73 11.15 -3.28
CA THR A 9 -20.00 10.51 -2.96
C THR A 9 -20.49 10.77 -1.53
N GLY A 10 -19.73 11.49 -0.70
CA GLY A 10 -20.06 11.79 0.69
C GLY A 10 -19.98 10.59 1.65
N ASP A 11 -19.63 9.42 1.13
CA ASP A 11 -19.44 8.15 1.85
C ASP A 11 -18.18 8.14 2.74
N PHE A 12 -17.29 9.12 2.53
CA PHE A 12 -16.05 9.28 3.25
C PHE A 12 -15.88 10.72 3.73
N SER A 13 -15.53 10.90 5.01
CA SER A 13 -15.16 12.18 5.62
C SER A 13 -14.10 11.95 6.69
N ASP A 14 -13.06 12.78 6.69
CA ASP A 14 -11.96 12.72 7.65
C ASP A 14 -11.30 14.10 7.80
N THR A 15 -10.40 14.24 8.78
CA THR A 15 -9.56 15.42 8.97
C THR A 15 -8.10 15.06 8.82
N MET A 16 -7.32 15.93 8.19
CA MET A 16 -5.90 15.71 7.97
C MET A 16 -5.07 16.94 8.30
N GLU A 17 -3.96 16.73 9.00
CA GLU A 17 -2.95 17.75 9.19
C GLU A 17 -2.06 17.86 7.94
N VAL A 18 -1.91 19.06 7.41
CA VAL A 18 -1.08 19.38 6.23
C VAL A 18 -0.26 20.64 6.47
N ASP A 19 0.87 20.78 5.77
CA ASP A 19 1.64 22.02 5.70
C ASP A 19 0.98 22.94 4.65
N GLU A 20 0.84 24.23 4.93
CA GLU A 20 0.28 25.21 3.98
C GLU A 20 1.13 25.34 2.71
N ASN A 21 2.43 25.03 2.79
CA ASN A 21 3.36 25.04 1.66
C ASN A 21 3.44 23.66 0.97
N MET A 22 2.60 22.70 1.36
CA MET A 22 2.50 21.42 0.67
C MET A 22 1.86 21.64 -0.70
N THR A 23 2.52 21.14 -1.75
CA THR A 23 1.98 21.12 -3.11
C THR A 23 0.85 20.12 -3.24
N ILE A 24 -0.07 20.33 -4.18
CA ILE A 24 -1.18 19.41 -4.42
C ILE A 24 -0.69 18.01 -4.84
N SER A 25 0.41 17.92 -5.59
CA SER A 25 1.08 16.63 -5.87
C SER A 25 1.45 15.90 -4.59
N ARG A 26 2.19 16.55 -3.68
CA ARG A 26 2.58 15.96 -2.38
C ARG A 26 1.37 15.65 -1.49
N PHE A 27 0.31 16.42 -1.59
CA PHE A 27 -0.94 16.12 -0.90
C PHE A 27 -1.62 14.87 -1.44
N LYS A 28 -1.68 14.67 -2.77
CA LYS A 28 -2.18 13.42 -3.37
C LYS A 28 -1.36 12.21 -2.91
N VAL A 29 -0.04 12.35 -2.78
CA VAL A 29 0.83 11.33 -2.18
C VAL A 29 0.42 11.02 -0.75
N LYS A 30 0.16 12.05 0.06
CA LYS A 30 -0.27 11.89 1.45
C LYS A 30 -1.63 11.17 1.53
N ILE A 31 -2.58 11.52 0.67
CA ILE A 31 -3.86 10.81 0.53
C ILE A 31 -3.63 9.36 0.12
N GLN A 32 -2.74 9.10 -0.84
CA GLN A 32 -2.43 7.74 -1.27
C GLN A 32 -1.91 6.89 -0.11
N ASN A 33 -0.98 7.42 0.67
CA ASN A 33 -0.41 6.68 1.79
C ASN A 33 -1.41 6.52 2.94
N THR A 34 -2.29 7.50 3.15
CA THR A 34 -3.27 7.48 4.26
C THR A 34 -4.49 6.63 3.95
N TYR A 35 -5.07 6.78 2.76
CA TYR A 35 -6.35 6.16 2.38
C TYR A 35 -6.22 5.07 1.33
N CYS A 36 -4.99 4.85 0.86
CA CYS A 36 -4.71 3.70 0.05
C CYS A 36 -5.49 3.78 -1.28
N VAL A 37 -5.44 4.96 -1.87
CA VAL A 37 -5.99 5.28 -3.19
C VAL A 37 -4.87 5.81 -4.05
N GLU A 38 -4.72 5.30 -5.26
CA GLU A 38 -3.64 5.72 -6.13
C GLU A 38 -3.73 7.22 -6.46
N ALA A 39 -2.64 7.96 -6.26
CA ALA A 39 -2.57 9.41 -6.48
C ALA A 39 -2.98 9.80 -7.90
N ARG A 40 -2.71 8.94 -8.89
CA ARG A 40 -3.15 9.19 -10.27
C ARG A 40 -4.67 9.19 -10.38
N VAL A 41 -5.38 8.31 -9.67
CA VAL A 41 -6.85 8.09 -9.80
C VAL A 41 -7.68 9.11 -9.05
N ILE A 42 -7.04 10.09 -8.41
CA ILE A 42 -7.70 11.15 -7.66
C ILE A 42 -7.41 12.52 -8.28
N ASN A 43 -8.44 13.33 -8.33
CA ASN A 43 -8.35 14.77 -8.45
C ASN A 43 -8.72 15.39 -7.10
N ILE A 44 -8.17 16.58 -6.86
CA ILE A 44 -8.44 17.36 -5.67
C ILE A 44 -9.31 18.53 -6.10
N GLN A 45 -10.41 18.76 -5.40
CA GLN A 45 -11.32 19.87 -5.63
C GLN A 45 -11.42 20.74 -4.37
N TYR A 46 -11.44 22.05 -4.57
CA TYR A 46 -11.69 23.03 -3.52
C TYR A 46 -12.72 24.06 -4.02
N GLY A 47 -13.82 24.20 -3.29
CA GLY A 47 -15.01 24.91 -3.78
C GLY A 47 -15.51 24.29 -5.08
N GLU A 48 -15.65 25.10 -6.12
CA GLU A 48 -16.11 24.67 -7.45
C GLU A 48 -14.95 24.28 -8.39
N ASN A 49 -13.69 24.44 -7.96
CA ASN A 49 -12.54 24.30 -8.83
C ASN A 49 -11.77 23.00 -8.60
N LEU A 50 -11.44 22.30 -9.69
CA LEU A 50 -10.42 21.25 -9.68
C LEU A 50 -9.04 21.89 -9.57
N LEU A 51 -8.22 21.39 -8.66
CA LEU A 51 -6.85 21.86 -8.44
C LEU A 51 -5.91 21.19 -9.46
N GLU A 52 -5.93 21.69 -10.69
CA GLU A 52 -5.23 21.08 -11.82
C GLU A 52 -3.70 21.29 -11.80
N ASN A 53 -3.23 22.45 -11.30
CA ASN A 53 -1.81 22.70 -11.16
C ASN A 53 -1.30 22.04 -9.88
N GLU A 54 -0.70 20.85 -10.04
CA GLU A 54 -0.22 20.03 -8.93
C GLU A 54 1.04 20.55 -8.23
N ASP A 55 1.70 21.57 -8.80
CA ASP A 55 2.92 22.16 -8.24
C ASP A 55 2.63 23.39 -7.36
N LYS A 56 1.40 23.93 -7.45
CA LYS A 56 0.92 24.94 -6.52
C LYS A 56 0.66 24.36 -5.13
N THR A 57 0.91 25.18 -4.12
CA THR A 57 0.70 24.90 -2.71
C THR A 57 -0.72 25.21 -2.25
N PHE A 58 -1.11 24.69 -1.09
CA PHE A 58 -2.38 25.07 -0.47
C PHE A 58 -2.51 26.58 -0.26
N LYS A 59 -1.43 27.22 0.18
CA LYS A 59 -1.35 28.67 0.37
C LYS A 59 -1.62 29.44 -0.93
N GLU A 60 -1.06 29.00 -2.05
CA GLU A 60 -1.29 29.61 -3.37
C GLU A 60 -2.72 29.41 -3.89
N TYR A 61 -3.41 28.36 -3.44
CA TYR A 61 -4.84 28.16 -3.70
C TYR A 61 -5.74 28.87 -2.67
N GLY A 62 -5.19 29.57 -1.68
CA GLY A 62 -5.94 30.23 -0.62
C GLY A 62 -6.66 29.26 0.31
N ILE A 63 -6.16 28.02 0.44
CA ILE A 63 -6.72 26.99 1.32
C ILE A 63 -6.12 27.18 2.72
N SER A 64 -6.99 27.18 3.72
CA SER A 64 -6.70 27.49 5.12
C SER A 64 -7.21 26.40 6.07
N SER A 65 -7.03 26.60 7.37
CA SER A 65 -7.48 25.62 8.37
C SER A 65 -9.01 25.51 8.38
N ASN A 66 -9.51 24.29 8.54
CA ASN A 66 -10.93 23.88 8.53
C ASN A 66 -11.63 23.94 7.17
N ASP A 67 -10.93 24.33 6.10
CA ASP A 67 -11.46 24.26 4.75
C ASP A 67 -11.73 22.81 4.33
N THR A 68 -12.71 22.65 3.44
CA THR A 68 -13.14 21.34 2.94
C THR A 68 -12.57 21.09 1.57
N ILE A 69 -11.88 19.97 1.42
CA ILE A 69 -11.36 19.45 0.16
C ILE A 69 -12.15 18.22 -0.24
N VAL A 70 -12.50 18.13 -1.52
CA VAL A 70 -13.20 16.97 -2.09
C VAL A 70 -12.22 16.12 -2.91
N ILE A 71 -12.17 14.82 -2.62
CA ILE A 71 -11.44 13.83 -3.41
C ILE A 71 -12.38 13.32 -4.51
N VAL A 72 -11.99 13.53 -5.75
CA VAL A 72 -12.79 13.22 -6.94
C VAL A 72 -12.11 12.09 -7.71
N LYS A 73 -12.85 11.07 -8.14
CA LYS A 73 -12.27 9.98 -8.95
C LYS A 73 -11.95 10.48 -10.36
N LYS A 74 -10.71 10.30 -10.79
CA LYS A 74 -10.29 10.54 -12.17
C LYS A 74 -10.63 9.32 -13.02
N LEU A 75 -11.43 9.52 -14.07
CA LEU A 75 -11.76 8.47 -15.03
C LEU A 75 -10.55 8.22 -15.94
N PHE A 76 -9.88 7.06 -15.80
CA PHE A 76 -8.79 6.67 -16.72
C PHE A 76 -9.29 5.71 -17.79
N THR A 77 -8.83 5.93 -19.01
CA THR A 77 -8.85 4.94 -20.09
C THR A 77 -7.82 3.84 -19.80
N LYS A 78 -8.18 2.57 -20.04
CA LYS A 78 -7.49 1.29 -19.70
C LYS A 78 -5.96 1.17 -19.89
N LYS A 79 -5.26 2.11 -20.53
CA LYS A 79 -3.81 2.02 -20.77
C LYS A 79 -3.05 2.61 -19.58
N HIS A 80 -2.04 1.88 -19.08
CA HIS A 80 -1.08 2.44 -18.13
C HIS A 80 -0.32 3.64 -18.78
N VAL A 81 0.48 4.38 -18.01
CA VAL A 81 1.22 5.58 -18.46
C VAL A 81 1.81 5.37 -19.85
N GLU A 82 1.47 6.27 -20.76
CA GLU A 82 2.02 6.28 -22.11
C GLU A 82 3.55 6.42 -22.04
N GLY A 83 4.29 5.60 -22.80
CA GLY A 83 5.75 5.57 -22.72
C GLY A 83 6.35 4.74 -21.57
N CYS A 84 5.53 4.13 -20.71
CA CYS A 84 6.05 3.16 -19.73
C CYS A 84 6.74 1.98 -20.44
N ILE A 85 7.97 1.68 -20.01
CA ILE A 85 8.81 0.62 -20.60
C ILE A 85 8.10 -0.76 -20.56
N TYR A 86 7.33 -1.03 -19.51
CA TYR A 86 6.59 -2.30 -19.38
C TYR A 86 5.56 -2.48 -20.50
N ASN A 87 4.96 -1.41 -21.03
CA ASN A 87 4.00 -1.52 -22.13
C ASN A 87 4.61 -2.20 -23.36
N LYS A 88 5.91 -1.99 -23.62
CA LYS A 88 6.63 -2.57 -24.75
C LYS A 88 7.35 -3.86 -24.38
N ASN A 89 8.01 -3.89 -23.23
CA ASN A 89 8.95 -4.96 -22.86
C ASN A 89 8.35 -6.02 -21.93
N GLN A 90 7.20 -5.74 -21.30
CA GLN A 90 6.58 -6.62 -20.29
C GLN A 90 7.60 -7.00 -19.21
N LYS A 91 7.65 -8.27 -18.78
CA LYS A 91 8.59 -8.78 -17.77
C LYS A 91 10.00 -9.09 -18.31
N ASN A 92 10.36 -8.60 -19.50
CA ASN A 92 11.71 -8.76 -20.02
C ASN A 92 12.61 -7.66 -19.45
N TYR A 93 13.64 -8.07 -18.70
CA TYR A 93 14.66 -7.16 -18.19
C TYR A 93 15.40 -6.47 -19.33
N ILE A 94 15.52 -5.14 -19.23
CA ILE A 94 16.35 -4.34 -20.12
C ILE A 94 17.38 -3.55 -19.32
N GLN A 95 18.54 -3.30 -19.91
CA GLN A 95 19.54 -2.42 -19.31
C GLN A 95 19.08 -0.97 -19.44
N THR A 96 18.65 -0.35 -18.34
CA THR A 96 18.14 1.02 -18.34
C THR A 96 18.36 1.70 -16.99
N GLU A 97 18.24 3.03 -17.00
CA GLU A 97 17.93 3.77 -15.79
C GLU A 97 16.53 3.42 -15.27
N TRP A 98 16.40 3.34 -13.96
CA TRP A 98 15.15 3.16 -13.24
C TRP A 98 15.21 3.85 -11.87
N PHE A 99 14.06 3.97 -11.20
CA PHE A 99 13.92 4.75 -9.97
C PHE A 99 13.32 3.89 -8.86
N GLN A 100 14.03 3.74 -7.75
CA GLN A 100 13.46 3.19 -6.54
C GLN A 100 12.62 4.28 -5.85
N CYS A 101 11.32 4.05 -5.66
CA CYS A 101 10.47 5.00 -4.96
C CYS A 101 10.43 4.72 -3.45
N LYS A 102 11.10 5.55 -2.65
CA LYS A 102 11.12 5.43 -1.18
C LYS A 102 9.76 5.72 -0.56
N THR A 103 8.94 6.53 -1.22
CA THR A 103 7.57 6.80 -0.78
C THR A 103 6.63 5.63 -1.02
N CYS A 104 6.70 4.97 -2.18
CA CYS A 104 5.79 3.87 -2.53
C CYS A 104 6.27 2.50 -2.06
N LEU A 105 7.57 2.30 -1.91
CA LEU A 105 8.16 1.00 -1.56
C LEU A 105 9.39 1.23 -0.65
N PRO A 106 9.20 1.84 0.54
CA PRO A 106 10.31 2.20 1.44
C PRO A 106 11.21 1.01 1.81
N PHE A 107 10.63 -0.19 1.89
CA PHE A 107 11.30 -1.39 2.38
C PHE A 107 11.77 -2.35 1.28
N ASN A 108 11.63 -1.98 0.00
CA ASN A 108 12.03 -2.84 -1.11
C ASN A 108 12.90 -2.08 -2.11
N SER A 109 14.17 -2.49 -2.21
CA SER A 109 15.16 -1.89 -3.11
C SER A 109 15.30 -2.57 -4.46
N SER A 110 14.58 -3.67 -4.70
CA SER A 110 14.57 -4.36 -6.00
C SER A 110 13.38 -3.96 -6.88
N LEU A 111 12.44 -3.19 -6.33
CA LEU A 111 11.28 -2.69 -7.06
C LEU A 111 11.41 -1.19 -7.32
N GLY A 112 10.88 -0.73 -8.44
CA GLY A 112 10.93 0.65 -8.85
C GLY A 112 10.06 0.98 -10.05
N CYS A 113 10.32 2.13 -10.65
CA CYS A 113 9.57 2.62 -11.79
C CYS A 113 10.52 3.09 -12.90
N CYS A 114 10.04 3.04 -14.15
CA CYS A 114 10.78 3.63 -15.26
C CYS A 114 10.70 5.16 -15.23
N SER A 115 11.55 5.84 -16.01
CA SER A 115 11.60 7.31 -16.07
C SER A 115 10.26 7.97 -16.39
N GLU A 116 9.38 7.31 -17.14
CA GLU A 116 8.08 7.88 -17.48
C GLU A 116 7.08 7.74 -16.31
N CYS A 117 7.08 6.59 -15.64
CA CYS A 117 6.32 6.41 -14.41
C CYS A 117 6.84 7.31 -13.27
N ALA A 118 8.14 7.62 -13.24
CA ALA A 118 8.72 8.57 -12.28
C ALA A 118 8.09 9.96 -12.41
N LYS A 119 7.86 10.42 -13.65
CA LYS A 119 7.25 11.73 -13.94
C LYS A 119 5.73 11.75 -13.72
N VAL A 120 5.05 10.64 -13.98
CA VAL A 120 3.58 10.60 -14.02
C VAL A 120 2.99 9.95 -12.77
N CYS A 121 3.36 8.71 -12.45
CA CYS A 121 2.81 7.97 -11.31
C CYS A 121 3.45 8.36 -9.98
N HIS A 122 4.73 8.72 -10.01
CA HIS A 122 5.51 9.03 -8.81
C HIS A 122 5.88 10.52 -8.73
N LYS A 123 5.12 11.39 -9.39
CA LYS A 123 5.32 12.84 -9.29
C LYS A 123 5.21 13.26 -7.81
N GLY A 124 6.22 13.97 -7.31
CA GLY A 124 6.25 14.42 -5.92
C GLY A 124 6.59 13.34 -4.89
N HIS A 125 6.95 12.13 -5.32
CA HIS A 125 7.49 11.08 -4.44
C HIS A 125 9.01 11.25 -4.30
N GLU A 126 9.54 10.68 -3.22
CA GLU A 126 10.98 10.52 -3.05
C GLU A 126 11.48 9.34 -3.91
N LEU A 127 12.32 9.67 -4.88
CA LEU A 127 12.86 8.73 -5.86
C LEU A 127 14.39 8.69 -5.78
N GLU A 128 14.94 7.48 -5.83
CA GLU A 128 16.37 7.25 -5.89
C GLU A 128 16.73 6.63 -7.24
N ARG A 129 17.60 7.30 -8.00
CA ARG A 129 18.05 6.86 -9.32
C ARG A 129 18.91 5.59 -9.22
N ARG A 130 18.71 4.67 -10.15
CA ARG A 130 19.41 3.40 -10.29
C ARG A 130 19.69 3.10 -11.76
N TYR A 131 20.64 2.22 -12.01
CA TYR A 131 20.95 1.72 -13.35
C TYR A 131 21.19 0.22 -13.30
N GLY A 132 20.63 -0.53 -14.24
CA GLY A 132 20.79 -1.98 -14.29
C GLY A 132 19.73 -2.66 -15.15
N GLN A 133 19.68 -3.99 -15.05
CA GLN A 133 18.62 -4.80 -15.64
C GLN A 133 17.30 -4.54 -14.89
N PHE A 134 16.29 -4.07 -15.61
CA PHE A 134 15.02 -3.67 -15.02
C PHE A 134 13.84 -3.81 -15.99
N TYR A 135 12.64 -4.04 -15.47
CA TYR A 135 11.36 -3.78 -16.13
C TYR A 135 10.48 -2.96 -15.18
N CYS A 136 9.54 -2.15 -15.69
CA CYS A 136 8.78 -1.24 -14.82
C CYS A 136 7.72 -1.98 -13.97
N ASP A 137 7.88 -1.95 -12.65
CA ASP A 137 6.95 -2.57 -11.71
C ASP A 137 5.57 -1.88 -11.70
N CYS A 138 5.50 -0.57 -11.98
CA CYS A 138 4.21 0.14 -12.10
C CYS A 138 3.31 -0.48 -13.19
N GLY A 139 3.92 -0.87 -14.32
CA GLY A 139 3.20 -1.52 -15.40
C GLY A 139 2.90 -2.99 -15.11
N CYS A 140 3.83 -3.68 -14.43
CA CYS A 140 3.66 -5.09 -14.04
C CYS A 140 2.52 -5.28 -13.04
N TYR A 141 2.43 -4.40 -12.04
CA TYR A 141 1.54 -4.56 -10.90
C TYR A 141 0.40 -3.55 -10.85
N GLY A 142 0.38 -2.55 -11.73
CA GLY A 142 -0.72 -1.58 -11.83
C GLY A 142 -0.97 -0.75 -10.56
N HIS A 143 0.00 -0.69 -9.64
CA HIS A 143 -0.15 -0.17 -8.28
C HIS A 143 -1.18 -0.94 -7.42
N ASN A 144 -1.43 -2.21 -7.72
CA ASN A 144 -2.30 -3.10 -6.92
C ASN A 144 -1.76 -3.40 -5.51
N PHE A 145 -0.60 -2.84 -5.15
CA PHE A 145 -0.03 -2.94 -3.81
C PHE A 145 -0.76 -2.08 -2.78
N ILE A 146 -1.58 -1.14 -3.24
CA ILE A 146 -2.22 -0.15 -2.38
C ILE A 146 -3.42 -0.75 -1.60
N THR A 147 -3.85 -1.98 -1.87
CA THR A 147 -4.92 -2.66 -1.10
C THR A 147 -4.43 -3.98 -0.51
N CYS A 148 -4.97 -4.42 0.65
CA CYS A 148 -4.62 -5.76 1.17
C CYS A 148 -5.10 -6.75 0.11
N THR A 149 -4.21 -7.62 -0.38
CA THR A 149 -4.61 -8.54 -1.45
C THR A 149 -5.66 -9.57 -1.02
N ASN A 150 -5.91 -9.69 0.29
CA ASN A 150 -7.05 -10.46 0.81
C ASN A 150 -8.39 -9.73 0.59
N GLN A 151 -8.38 -8.41 0.55
CA GLN A 151 -9.56 -7.57 0.34
C GLN A 151 -9.94 -7.46 -1.14
N THR A 152 -8.99 -7.72 -2.04
CA THR A 152 -9.23 -7.77 -3.50
C THR A 152 -9.51 -9.17 -4.02
N PHE A 153 -9.70 -10.15 -3.14
CA PHE A 153 -9.94 -11.55 -3.52
C PHE A 153 -11.40 -11.71 -3.95
N ASP A 154 -11.62 -12.16 -5.19
CA ASP A 154 -12.85 -12.85 -5.58
C ASP A 154 -12.62 -14.37 -5.58
N GLU A 155 -13.71 -15.13 -5.50
CA GLU A 155 -13.73 -16.59 -5.35
C GLU A 155 -13.07 -17.33 -6.53
N ASN A 156 -12.80 -16.62 -7.63
CA ASN A 156 -12.23 -17.12 -8.89
C ASN A 156 -10.79 -16.65 -9.12
N SER A 157 -10.18 -15.93 -8.17
CA SER A 157 -8.90 -15.26 -8.35
C SER A 157 -7.70 -16.20 -8.20
N THR A 158 -6.75 -16.07 -9.12
CA THR A 158 -5.41 -16.66 -9.04
C THR A 158 -4.56 -15.93 -8.00
N TYR A 159 -3.53 -16.60 -7.47
CA TYR A 159 -2.55 -15.95 -6.61
C TYR A 159 -1.94 -14.71 -7.28
N LEU A 160 -1.92 -13.58 -6.58
CA LEU A 160 -1.29 -12.37 -7.08
C LEU A 160 0.22 -12.42 -6.79
N LEU A 161 1.05 -12.24 -7.83
CA LEU A 161 2.46 -11.95 -7.61
C LEU A 161 2.58 -10.58 -6.93
N GLN A 162 3.04 -10.58 -5.69
CA GLN A 162 3.16 -9.37 -4.87
C GLN A 162 4.40 -9.42 -3.98
N PRO A 163 4.97 -8.26 -3.60
CA PRO A 163 5.99 -8.21 -2.57
C PRO A 163 5.40 -8.61 -1.22
N LEU A 164 6.11 -9.48 -0.52
CA LEU A 164 5.78 -9.96 0.81
C LEU A 164 6.76 -9.36 1.82
N PHE A 165 6.24 -9.07 3.01
CA PHE A 165 6.97 -8.43 4.09
C PHE A 165 6.86 -9.23 5.38
N PHE A 166 7.94 -9.28 6.13
CA PHE A 166 8.01 -9.94 7.42
C PHE A 166 8.20 -8.89 8.52
N CYS A 167 7.35 -8.95 9.55
CA CYS A 167 7.40 -8.06 10.70
C CYS A 167 8.06 -8.78 11.88
N LYS A 168 9.31 -8.41 12.22
CA LYS A 168 10.06 -9.02 13.34
C LYS A 168 9.41 -8.76 14.70
N ASP A 169 8.75 -7.63 14.86
CA ASP A 169 8.10 -7.29 16.14
C ASP A 169 6.83 -8.10 16.39
N CYS A 170 6.09 -8.44 15.33
CA CYS A 170 4.88 -9.29 15.43
C CYS A 170 5.25 -10.79 15.31
N PHE A 171 6.44 -11.14 14.78
CA PHE A 171 6.95 -12.52 14.66
C PHE A 171 8.47 -12.59 14.95
N PRO A 172 8.90 -12.80 16.20
CA PRO A 172 10.32 -12.72 16.59
C PRO A 172 11.17 -13.95 16.22
N SER A 173 10.59 -15.04 15.70
CA SER A 173 11.30 -16.28 15.33
C SER A 173 11.47 -16.44 13.80
N ASN A 174 12.41 -17.28 13.35
CA ASN A 174 12.80 -17.54 11.95
C ASN A 174 11.70 -18.20 11.08
N GLN A 175 10.46 -17.71 11.15
CA GLN A 175 9.30 -18.24 10.44
C GLN A 175 8.95 -17.41 9.20
N GLU A 176 9.94 -16.74 8.60
CA GLU A 176 9.82 -15.83 7.46
C GLU A 176 9.22 -16.52 6.21
N ALA A 177 9.42 -17.82 6.07
CA ALA A 177 8.83 -18.61 4.99
C ALA A 177 7.31 -18.87 5.17
N THR A 178 6.85 -18.86 6.42
CA THR A 178 5.49 -19.23 6.82
C THR A 178 4.60 -18.00 7.03
N TYR A 179 5.18 -16.91 7.52
CA TYR A 179 4.47 -15.69 7.88
C TYR A 179 4.95 -14.51 7.04
N GLY A 180 4.00 -13.76 6.50
CA GLY A 180 4.27 -12.55 5.76
C GLY A 180 2.98 -11.79 5.48
N CYS A 181 3.09 -10.48 5.37
CA CYS A 181 2.00 -9.59 5.04
C CYS A 181 2.24 -8.95 3.67
N CYS A 182 1.16 -8.63 2.96
CA CYS A 182 1.26 -7.87 1.72
C CYS A 182 1.85 -6.48 1.99
N TYR A 183 2.29 -5.80 0.93
CA TYR A 183 2.75 -4.41 1.04
C TYR A 183 1.78 -3.55 1.83
N GLN A 184 0.48 -3.64 1.53
CA GLN A 184 -0.51 -2.80 2.18
C GLN A 184 -0.58 -3.01 3.70
N CYS A 185 -0.62 -4.27 4.16
CA CYS A 185 -0.59 -4.55 5.58
C CYS A 185 0.73 -4.13 6.22
N SER A 186 1.83 -4.22 5.48
CA SER A 186 3.15 -3.78 5.95
C SER A 186 3.17 -2.29 6.30
N VAL A 187 2.46 -1.45 5.54
CA VAL A 187 2.43 0.00 5.74
C VAL A 187 1.26 0.50 6.59
N GLN A 188 0.15 -0.24 6.67
CA GLN A 188 -1.03 0.15 7.47
C GLN A 188 -1.12 -0.56 8.82
N CYS A 189 -1.03 -1.88 8.82
CA CYS A 189 -1.22 -2.67 10.03
C CYS A 189 0.07 -2.78 10.85
N HIS A 190 1.22 -2.76 10.16
CA HIS A 190 2.55 -2.87 10.73
C HIS A 190 3.34 -1.56 10.64
N HIS A 191 2.64 -0.43 10.52
CA HIS A 191 3.27 0.88 10.54
C HIS A 191 4.08 1.06 11.83
N GLY A 192 5.32 1.52 11.70
CA GLY A 192 6.22 1.74 12.84
C GLY A 192 6.84 0.47 13.43
N HIS A 193 6.57 -0.71 12.87
CA HIS A 193 7.24 -1.94 13.28
C HIS A 193 8.50 -2.22 12.44
N ASN A 194 9.35 -3.13 12.93
CA ASN A 194 10.50 -3.66 12.23
C ASN A 194 10.07 -4.63 11.12
N VAL A 195 9.74 -4.05 9.97
CA VAL A 195 9.27 -4.73 8.77
C VAL A 195 10.40 -4.81 7.74
N LYS A 196 10.65 -6.01 7.18
CA LYS A 196 11.56 -6.21 6.05
C LYS A 196 10.86 -6.86 4.87
N SER A 197 11.24 -6.49 3.65
CA SER A 197 10.81 -7.24 2.46
C SER A 197 11.52 -8.61 2.43
N ILE A 198 10.77 -9.66 2.10
CA ILE A 198 11.28 -11.04 1.97
C ILE A 198 11.20 -11.56 0.53
N GLY A 199 10.87 -10.70 -0.43
CA GLY A 199 10.77 -11.02 -1.85
C GLY A 199 9.36 -10.95 -2.40
N SER A 200 9.19 -11.35 -3.66
CA SER A 200 7.90 -11.38 -4.35
C SER A 200 7.38 -12.81 -4.45
N PHE A 201 6.12 -13.02 -4.10
CA PHE A 201 5.49 -14.34 -4.07
C PHE A 201 4.11 -14.30 -4.69
N GLU A 202 3.73 -15.38 -5.36
CA GLU A 202 2.34 -15.65 -5.74
C GLU A 202 1.59 -16.17 -4.52
N LYS A 203 1.12 -15.24 -3.68
CA LYS A 203 0.37 -15.54 -2.45
C LYS A 203 -0.72 -14.50 -2.25
N LEU A 204 -1.66 -14.79 -1.36
CA LEU A 204 -2.58 -13.79 -0.81
C LEU A 204 -2.13 -13.44 0.61
N CYS A 205 -2.34 -12.18 1.00
CA CYS A 205 -2.21 -11.81 2.39
C CYS A 205 -3.23 -12.59 3.23
N LYS A 206 -2.79 -13.14 4.36
CA LYS A 206 -3.68 -13.83 5.31
C LYS A 206 -4.29 -12.86 6.34
N CYS A 207 -4.45 -11.58 5.97
CA CYS A 207 -4.97 -10.55 6.86
C CYS A 207 -6.48 -10.82 7.11
N GLU A 208 -6.91 -11.22 8.31
CA GLU A 208 -8.36 -11.34 8.62
C GLU A 208 -9.05 -9.97 8.72
N ASN A 209 -8.27 -8.90 8.70
CA ASN A 209 -8.73 -7.57 8.99
C ASN A 209 -9.29 -6.89 7.72
N LYS A 210 -10.60 -7.01 7.51
CA LYS A 210 -11.31 -6.24 6.47
C LYS A 210 -11.55 -4.77 6.82
N LEU A 211 -11.42 -4.35 8.10
CA LEU A 211 -11.97 -3.05 8.54
C LEU A 211 -11.20 -2.24 9.61
N ASN A 212 -10.24 -2.78 10.37
CA ASN A 212 -9.58 -2.02 11.44
C ASN A 212 -8.22 -1.46 11.03
N LYS A 213 -8.27 -0.21 10.56
CA LYS A 213 -7.12 0.69 10.37
C LYS A 213 -6.34 0.82 11.69
N ASN A 214 -5.01 0.71 11.64
CA ASN A 214 -4.07 1.02 12.74
C ASN A 214 -3.97 0.07 13.95
N LYS A 215 -4.32 -1.23 13.85
CA LYS A 215 -3.98 -2.22 14.90
C LYS A 215 -3.36 -3.50 14.31
N CYS A 216 -2.08 -3.78 14.61
CA CYS A 216 -1.47 -5.12 14.40
C CYS A 216 -2.26 -6.13 15.25
N LEU A 217 -3.14 -6.94 14.66
CA LEU A 217 -3.89 -8.00 15.36
C LEU A 217 -3.01 -9.23 15.70
N CYS A 218 -1.74 -9.25 15.29
CA CYS A 218 -0.86 -10.40 15.46
C CYS A 218 -0.56 -10.78 16.90
N LYS A 219 -0.95 -9.96 17.89
CA LYS A 219 -0.92 -10.35 19.31
C LYS A 219 -2.01 -11.37 19.68
N ASN A 220 -3.10 -11.49 18.91
CA ASN A 220 -4.18 -12.44 19.22
C ASN A 220 -3.99 -13.82 18.58
N ALA A 221 -3.30 -13.92 17.44
CA ALA A 221 -3.10 -15.18 16.74
C ALA A 221 -2.11 -16.15 17.44
N LEU A 222 -1.28 -15.65 18.35
CA LEU A 222 -0.43 -16.49 19.20
C LEU A 222 -1.24 -17.13 20.33
N ASN A 223 -2.21 -16.41 20.91
CA ASN A 223 -3.07 -16.95 21.97
C ASN A 223 -4.01 -18.05 21.46
N GLU A 224 -4.55 -17.93 20.24
CA GLU A 224 -5.48 -18.95 19.72
C GLU A 224 -4.80 -20.28 19.34
N LYS A 225 -3.51 -20.26 18.98
CA LYS A 225 -2.73 -21.48 18.72
C LYS A 225 -2.30 -22.18 20.00
N SER A 226 -1.92 -21.44 21.04
CA SER A 226 -1.62 -22.04 22.35
C SER A 226 -2.88 -22.64 22.99
N ILE A 227 -4.03 -21.97 22.87
CA ILE A 227 -5.31 -22.51 23.38
C ILE A 227 -5.76 -23.77 22.63
N ARG A 228 -5.55 -23.86 21.30
CA ARG A 228 -5.87 -25.09 20.54
C ARG A 228 -4.96 -26.27 20.89
N LEU A 229 -3.67 -26.02 21.07
CA LEU A 229 -2.70 -27.06 21.44
C LEU A 229 -2.88 -27.53 22.90
N GLU A 230 -3.30 -26.65 23.81
CA GLU A 230 -3.64 -27.04 25.19
C GLU A 230 -4.91 -27.90 25.22
N ASN A 231 -5.95 -27.55 24.46
CA ASN A 231 -7.20 -28.31 24.39
C ASN A 231 -7.05 -29.67 23.68
N GLU A 232 -6.13 -29.82 22.71
CA GLU A 232 -5.84 -31.11 22.07
C GLU A 232 -5.08 -32.05 23.03
N ASN A 233 -4.15 -31.51 23.85
CA ASN A 233 -3.40 -32.28 24.84
C ASN A 233 -4.23 -32.67 26.09
N GLU A 234 -5.27 -31.92 26.44
CA GLU A 234 -6.19 -32.30 27.52
C GLU A 234 -7.15 -33.43 27.09
N ASN A 235 -7.64 -33.39 25.84
CA ASN A 235 -8.48 -34.47 25.30
C ASN A 235 -7.72 -35.79 25.11
N GLU A 236 -6.42 -35.77 24.81
CA GLU A 236 -5.61 -37.01 24.74
C GLU A 236 -5.37 -37.62 26.14
N LYS A 237 -5.24 -36.81 27.19
CA LYS A 237 -5.06 -37.29 28.57
C LYS A 237 -6.34 -37.82 29.21
N GLU A 238 -7.51 -37.29 28.87
CA GLU A 238 -8.79 -37.85 29.34
C GLU A 238 -9.11 -39.21 28.66
N ASN A 239 -8.72 -39.40 27.40
CA ASN A 239 -8.92 -40.69 26.69
C ASN A 239 -7.96 -41.80 27.13
N GLU A 240 -6.83 -41.48 27.77
CA GLU A 240 -5.92 -42.46 28.39
C GLU A 240 -6.31 -42.82 29.83
N ALA A 241 -7.09 -41.99 30.52
CA ALA A 241 -7.58 -42.26 31.88
C ALA A 241 -8.81 -43.19 31.91
N ASP A 242 -9.59 -43.27 30.83
CA ASP A 242 -10.78 -44.13 30.71
C ASP A 242 -10.48 -45.53 30.14
N ASN A 243 -9.22 -45.84 29.80
CA ASN A 243 -8.79 -47.14 29.26
C ASN A 243 -7.86 -47.95 30.18
N ASN A 244 -7.79 -47.63 31.48
CA ASN A 244 -7.06 -48.42 32.50
C ASN A 244 -7.95 -48.82 33.68
#